data_AF-R9MS32-F1
#
_entry.id   AF-R9MS32-F1
#
_cell.length_a   1.000
_cell.length_b   1.000
_cell.length_c   1.000
_cell.angle_alpha   90.00
_cell.angle_beta   90.00
_cell.angle_gamma   90.00
#
_symmetry.space_group_name_H-M   'P 1'
#
loop_
_entity.id
_entity.type
_entity.pdbx_description
1 polymer ?
#
loop_
_entity_poly.entity_id
_entity_poly.type
_entity_poly.pdbx_seq_one_letter_code
_entity_poly.pdbx_strand_id
1 'polypeptide(L)' 'MDRLDEVIKMLDSMTEAGVSRIKVEVSEKVSEKKAEKTYHHGRCDVGSPFATGRLYDLEEIEVEAGEQKGK' A
#
# COMPACT_ATOMS: atom_id res chain seq x y z
N MET A 1 -24.81 -15.42 6.24
CA MET A 1 -24.24 -14.23 5.60
C MET A 1 -23.88 -14.64 4.20
N ASP A 2 -24.39 -13.92 3.21
CA ASP A 2 -24.14 -14.27 1.82
C ASP A 2 -22.68 -13.95 1.47
N ARG A 3 -22.07 -14.71 0.55
CA ARG A 3 -20.67 -14.48 0.13
C ARG A 3 -20.49 -13.08 -0.47
N LEU A 4 -21.55 -12.53 -1.05
CA LEU A 4 -21.58 -11.18 -1.57
C LEU A 4 -21.44 -10.13 -0.45
N ASP A 5 -22.12 -10.35 0.68
CA ASP A 5 -22.09 -9.43 1.83
C ASP A 5 -20.67 -9.32 2.41
N GLU A 6 -19.94 -10.44 2.46
CA GLU A 6 -18.55 -10.46 2.94
C GLU A 6 -17.62 -9.64 2.03
N VAL A 7 -17.81 -9.73 0.71
CA VAL A 7 -17.04 -8.94 -0.27
C VAL A 7 -17.41 -7.46 -0.18
N ILE A 8 -18.69 -7.12 -0.10
CA ILE A 8 -19.14 -5.73 0.04
C ILE A 8 -18.55 -5.11 1.30
N LYS A 9 -18.65 -5.79 2.45
CA LYS A 9 -18.11 -5.31 3.71
C LYS A 9 -16.59 -5.07 3.65
N MET A 10 -15.85 -5.94 2.94
CA MET A 10 -14.43 -5.75 2.71
C MET A 10 -14.15 -4.48 1.88
N LEU A 11 -14.89 -4.27 0.78
CA LEU A 11 -14.72 -3.10 -0.10
C LEU A 11 -15.10 -1.78 0.60
N ASP A 12 -16.16 -1.79 1.41
CA ASP A 12 -16.58 -0.63 2.21
C ASP A 12 -15.47 -0.22 3.17
N SER A 13 -14.89 -1.18 3.91
CA SER A 13 -13.78 -0.89 4.84
C SER A 13 -12.55 -0.29 4.15
N MET A 14 -12.26 -0.70 2.91
CA MET A 14 -11.15 -0.12 2.13
C MET A 14 -11.46 1.31 1.68
N THR A 15 -12.70 1.57 1.28
CA THR A 15 -13.14 2.89 0.84
C THR A 15 -13.17 3.87 2.00
N GLU A 16 -13.66 3.45 3.17
CA GLU A 16 -13.61 4.21 4.43
C GLU A 16 -12.16 4.57 4.82
N ALA A 17 -11.21 3.66 4.57
CA ALA A 17 -9.79 3.89 4.78
C ALA A 17 -9.12 4.80 3.72
N GLY A 18 -9.90 5.38 2.79
CA GLY A 18 -9.41 6.30 1.75
C GLY A 18 -8.74 5.62 0.55
N VAL A 19 -8.91 4.30 0.38
CA VAL A 19 -8.37 3.57 -0.77
C VAL A 19 -9.24 3.86 -2.00
N SER A 20 -8.73 4.65 -2.95
CA SER A 20 -9.52 5.09 -4.10
C SER A 20 -9.52 4.13 -5.30
N ARG A 21 -8.54 3.22 -5.38
CA ARG A 21 -8.41 2.26 -6.49
C ARG A 21 -8.17 0.87 -5.92
N ILE A 22 -9.06 -0.05 -6.26
CA ILE A 22 -9.03 -1.43 -5.80
C ILE A 22 -9.02 -2.32 -7.04
N LYS A 23 -8.02 -3.19 -7.14
CA LYS A 23 -7.98 -4.27 -8.12
C LYS A 23 -8.36 -5.55 -7.40
N VAL A 24 -9.47 -6.17 -7.78
CA VAL A 24 -9.95 -7.42 -7.20
C VAL A 24 -9.66 -8.55 -8.17
N GLU A 25 -8.97 -9.58 -7.72
CA GLU A 25 -8.65 -10.76 -8.50
C GLU A 25 -9.02 -12.02 -7.72
N VAL A 26 -9.49 -13.04 -8.42
CA VAL A 26 -9.75 -14.36 -7.84
C VAL A 26 -8.52 -15.23 -8.10
N SER A 27 -8.00 -15.90 -7.07
CA SER A 27 -6.84 -16.78 -7.17
C SER A 27 -7.15 -18.13 -6.55
N GLU A 28 -6.88 -19.20 -7.30
CA GLU A 28 -7.04 -20.58 -6.84
C GLU A 28 -6.03 -20.96 -5.74
N LYS A 29 -4.95 -20.17 -5.59
CA LYS A 29 -3.92 -20.37 -4.57
C LYS A 29 -4.31 -19.80 -3.20
N VAL A 30 -5.33 -18.94 -3.17
CA VAL A 30 -5.82 -18.35 -1.93
C VAL A 30 -6.91 -19.27 -1.39
N SER A 31 -6.70 -19.81 -0.19
CA SER A 31 -7.67 -20.71 0.45
C SER A 31 -9.04 -20.04 0.56
N GLU A 32 -10.12 -20.83 0.45
CA GLU A 32 -11.48 -20.32 0.65
C GLU A 32 -11.57 -19.46 1.92
N LYS A 33 -12.19 -18.28 1.79
CA LYS A 33 -12.39 -17.27 2.86
C LYS A 33 -11.14 -16.48 3.30
N LYS A 34 -10.04 -16.52 2.54
CA LYS A 34 -8.94 -15.55 2.74
C LYS A 34 -8.96 -14.46 1.68
N ALA A 35 -8.71 -13.23 2.12
CA ALA A 35 -8.45 -12.08 1.27
C ALA A 35 -7.08 -11.52 1.65
N GLU A 36 -6.22 -11.28 0.66
CA GLU A 36 -4.89 -10.72 0.85
C GLU A 36 -4.80 -9.35 0.17
N LYS A 37 -4.20 -8.38 0.87
CA LYS A 37 -3.93 -7.04 0.34
C LYS A 37 -2.48 -6.97 -0.10
N THR A 38 -2.26 -6.63 -1.37
CA THR A 38 -0.92 -6.42 -1.92
C THR A 38 -0.76 -4.95 -2.33
N TYR A 39 0.39 -4.35 -1.99
CA TYR A 39 0.72 -3.00 -2.43
C TYR A 39 1.17 -3.01 -3.89
N HIS A 40 0.55 -2.17 -4.72
CA HIS A 40 0.95 -1.99 -6.10
C HIS A 40 2.13 -1.02 -6.19
N HIS A 41 3.29 -1.48 -6.65
CA HIS A 41 4.53 -0.69 -6.74
C HIS A 41 4.43 0.56 -7.64
N GLY A 42 3.46 0.61 -8.55
CA GLY A 42 3.30 1.71 -9.51
C GLY A 42 2.59 2.96 -8.99
N ARG A 43 2.09 2.97 -7.74
CA ARG A 43 1.52 4.19 -7.15
C ARG A 43 2.56 4.76 -6.19
N CYS A 44 3.22 5.85 -6.58
CA CYS A 44 4.04 6.67 -5.67
C CYS A 44 3.13 7.40 -4.67
N ASP A 45 2.39 6.62 -3.87
CA ASP A 45 1.61 7.16 -2.77
C ASP A 45 2.57 7.77 -1.76
N VAL A 46 2.30 9.00 -1.35
CA VAL A 46 2.99 9.65 -0.24
C VAL A 46 2.74 8.78 1.00
N GLY A 47 3.80 8.19 1.54
CA GLY A 47 3.72 7.21 2.65
C GLY A 47 3.72 5.74 2.24
N SER A 48 3.88 5.41 0.96
CA SER A 48 4.17 4.04 0.54
C SER A 48 5.48 3.55 1.19
N PRO A 49 5.55 2.31 1.70
CA PRO A 49 6.82 1.76 2.22
C PRO A 49 7.91 1.68 1.15
N PHE A 50 7.55 1.74 -0.13
CA PHE A 50 8.47 1.79 -1.25
C PHE A 50 8.86 3.22 -1.67
N ALA A 51 8.13 4.24 -1.22
CA ALA A 51 8.41 5.65 -1.50
C ALA A 51 9.32 6.25 -0.42
N THR A 52 10.50 5.64 -0.21
CA THR A 52 11.45 6.00 0.85
C THR A 52 12.16 7.34 0.62
N GLY A 53 12.00 7.94 -0.55
CA GLY A 53 12.73 9.15 -0.96
C GLY A 53 14.21 8.90 -1.29
N ARG A 54 14.68 7.65 -1.21
CA ARG A 54 16.02 7.27 -1.63
C ARG A 54 16.04 7.05 -3.14
N LEU A 55 16.94 7.76 -3.80
CA LEU A 55 17.23 7.55 -5.21
C LEU A 55 17.90 6.18 -5.37
N TYR A 56 17.43 5.39 -6.33
CA TYR A 56 17.90 4.01 -6.53
C TYR A 56 19.36 3.93 -6.98
N ASP A 57 19.83 4.97 -7.65
CA ASP A 57 21.15 5.10 -8.28
C ASP A 57 22.10 6.01 -7.51
N LEU A 58 21.64 6.58 -6.39
CA LEU A 58 22.49 7.41 -5.55
C LEU A 58 23.13 6.52 -4.49
N GLU A 59 24.46 6.51 -4.47
CA GLU A 59 25.24 5.82 -3.44
C GLU A 59 24.80 6.32 -2.04
N GLU A 60 24.72 5.42 -1.05
CA GLU A 60 24.31 5.80 0.31
C GLU A 60 25.30 6.82 0.87
N ILE A 61 24.85 8.07 0.97
CA ILE A 61 25.63 9.13 1.59
C ILE A 61 25.44 8.99 3.10
N GLU A 62 26.52 8.69 3.83
CA GLU A 62 26.53 8.76 5.29
C GLU A 62 26.31 10.22 5.73
N VAL A 63 25.06 10.57 5.99
CA VAL A 63 24.71 11.89 6.54
C VAL A 63 24.92 11.86 8.06
N GLU A 64 26.05 12.42 8.51
CA GLU A 64 26.15 12.88 9.89
C GLU A 64 25.05 13.90 10.16
N ALA A 65 24.31 13.74 11.25
CA ALA A 65 23.14 14.53 11.62
C ALA A 65 23.48 16.03 11.80
N GLY A 66 23.52 16.77 10.69
CA GLY A 66 23.69 18.22 10.67
C GLY A 66 22.35 18.94 10.81
N GLU A 67 22.24 19.77 11.85
CA GLU A 67 21.12 20.67 12.16
C GLU A 67 20.39 21.24 10.94
N GLN A 68 19.09 20.97 10.85
CA GLN A 68 18.18 21.70 9.96
C GLN A 68 17.93 23.11 10.52
N LYS A 69 18.68 24.10 10.02
CA LYS A 69 18.24 25.50 10.13
C LYS A 69 17.21 25.77 9.04
N GLY A 70 15.96 25.85 9.47
CA GLY A 70 14.83 26.23 8.64
C GLY A 70 15.03 27.59 7.97
N LYS A 71 14.39 27.73 6.81
CA LYS A 71 14.15 29.01 6.15
C LYS A 71 12.74 29.01 5.60
#